data_AF-A0A930Y6G1-F1
#
_entry.id   AF-A0A930Y6G1-F1
#
_cell.length_a   1.000
_cell.length_b   1.000
_cell.length_c   1.000
_cell.angle_alpha   90.00
_cell.angle_beta   90.00
_cell.angle_gamma   90.00
#
_symmetry.space_group_name_H-M   'P 1'
#
loop_
_entity.id
_entity.type
_entity.pdbx_description
1 polymer ?
#
loop_
_entity_poly.entity_id
_entity_poly.type
_entity_poly.pdbx_seq_one_letter_code
_entity_poly.pdbx_strand_id
1 'polypeptide(L)'
;MSDLYIDLDALERTRHDLEHVADLLRDPVSRLADEAGAVTSISHLRSRLQDFGHEWDYGIGKLSEFSGTVGEALVHIRDAFTEVDQKLAATFDQADGR
;
A
#
# COMPACT_ATOMS: atom_id res chain seq x y z
N MET A 1 -1.24 -7.26 31.64
CA MET A 1 -0.46 -7.26 30.39
C MET A 1 -1.32 -6.56 29.37
N SER A 2 -0.89 -5.39 28.89
CA SER A 2 -1.53 -4.75 27.74
C SER A 2 -1.19 -5.62 26.54
N ASP A 3 -2.13 -6.49 26.19
CA ASP A 3 -2.07 -7.29 24.98
C ASP A 3 -2.04 -6.29 23.82
N LEU A 4 -0.86 -6.12 23.22
CA LEU A 4 -0.70 -5.24 22.07
C LEU A 4 -1.31 -6.00 20.89
N TYR A 5 -2.64 -5.99 20.82
CA TYR A 5 -3.38 -6.61 19.73
C TYR A 5 -3.19 -5.75 18.48
N ILE A 6 -2.15 -6.06 17.72
CA ILE A 6 -2.00 -5.55 16.36
C ILE A 6 -3.03 -6.31 15.52
N ASP A 7 -4.08 -5.62 15.08
CA ASP A 7 -5.05 -6.17 14.12
C ASP A 7 -4.40 -6.22 12.73
N LEU A 8 -3.67 -7.32 12.50
CA LEU A 8 -2.96 -7.58 11.25
C LEU A 8 -3.92 -7.71 10.07
N ASP A 9 -5.14 -8.17 10.32
CA ASP A 9 -6.18 -8.26 9.29
C ASP A 9 -6.67 -6.87 8.89
N ALA A 10 -6.79 -5.93 9.83
CA ALA A 10 -7.14 -4.54 9.53
C ALA A 10 -6.03 -3.83 8.75
N LEU A 11 -4.77 -4.14 9.04
CA LEU A 11 -3.62 -3.61 8.32
C LEU A 11 -3.54 -4.15 6.89
N GLU A 12 -3.74 -5.46 6.70
CA GLU A 12 -3.78 -6.07 5.37
C GLU A 12 -4.96 -5.53 4.55
N ARG A 13 -6.14 -5.36 5.19
CA ARG A 13 -7.29 -4.69 4.56
C ARG A 13 -6.96 -3.26 4.14
N THR A 14 -6.33 -2.48 5.02
CA THR A 14 -5.94 -1.09 4.71
C THR A 14 -4.96 -1.03 3.54
N ARG A 15 -3.98 -1.95 3.48
CA ARG A 15 -3.05 -2.07 2.35
C ARG A 15 -3.82 -2.34 1.05
N HIS A 16 -4.67 -3.37 1.06
CA HIS A 16 -5.47 -3.73 -0.11
C HIS A 16 -6.40 -2.60 -0.56
N ASP A 17 -7.01 -1.88 0.38
CA ASP A 17 -7.86 -0.73 0.08
C ASP A 17 -7.07 0.43 -0.55
N LEU A 18 -5.84 0.68 -0.07
CA LEU A 18 -4.95 1.69 -0.64
C LEU A 18 -4.46 1.31 -2.04
N GLU A 19 -4.11 0.05 -2.27
CA GLU A 19 -3.78 -0.49 -3.59
C GLU A 19 -4.99 -0.34 -4.55
N HIS A 20 -6.19 -0.72 -4.09
CA HIS A 20 -7.41 -0.61 -4.88
C HIS A 20 -7.77 0.86 -5.21
N VAL A 21 -7.61 1.77 -4.26
CA VAL A 21 -7.81 3.21 -4.49
C VAL A 21 -6.77 3.74 -5.47
N ALA A 22 -5.52 3.32 -5.38
CA ALA A 22 -4.49 3.70 -6.34
C ALA A 22 -4.87 3.27 -7.76
N ASP A 23 -5.32 2.03 -7.94
CA ASP A 23 -5.78 1.51 -9.24
C ASP A 23 -6.98 2.30 -9.78
N LEU A 24 -7.99 2.54 -8.95
CA LEU A 24 -9.18 3.33 -9.32
C LEU A 24 -8.84 4.76 -9.74
N LEU A 25 -7.83 5.37 -9.11
CA LEU A 25 -7.42 6.75 -9.40
C LEU A 25 -6.48 6.84 -10.61
N ARG A 26 -5.82 5.74 -11.00
CA ARG A 26 -4.88 5.69 -12.12
C ARG A 26 -5.59 5.59 -13.47
N ASP A 27 -6.60 4.75 -13.54
CA ASP A 27 -7.35 4.41 -14.77
C ASP A 27 -7.95 5.63 -15.51
N PRO A 28 -8.66 6.55 -14.83
CA PRO A 28 -9.27 7.70 -15.49
C PRO A 28 -8.24 8.69 -16.04
N VAL A 29 -7.08 8.79 -15.37
CA VAL A 29 -6.07 9.80 -15.68
C VAL A 29 -5.09 9.35 -16.76
N SER A 30 -4.77 8.06 -16.82
CA SER A 30 -4.10 7.47 -17.99
C SER A 30 -4.91 7.72 -19.26
N ARG A 31 -6.23 7.49 -19.21
CA ARG A 31 -7.11 7.78 -20.36
C ARG A 31 -7.14 9.26 -20.72
N LEU A 32 -7.14 10.17 -19.74
CA LEU A 32 -7.06 11.60 -20.01
C LEU A 32 -5.73 12.03 -20.65
N ALA A 33 -4.60 11.43 -20.26
CA ALA A 33 -3.29 11.73 -20.83
C ALA A 33 -3.19 11.25 -22.29
N ASP A 34 -3.66 10.03 -22.56
CA ASP A 34 -3.60 9.40 -23.88
C ASP A 34 -4.66 9.95 -24.84
N GLU A 35 -5.86 10.25 -24.34
CA GLU A 35 -6.98 10.79 -25.13
C GLU A 35 -7.03 12.33 -25.16
N ALA A 36 -6.08 13.04 -24.52
CA ALA A 36 -6.01 14.51 -24.55
C ALA A 36 -6.04 15.09 -25.98
N GLY A 37 -5.54 14.32 -26.96
CA GLY A 37 -5.62 14.64 -28.39
C GLY A 37 -7.05 14.64 -28.96
N ALA A 38 -7.93 13.80 -28.44
CA ALA A 38 -9.32 13.64 -28.86
C ALA A 38 -10.27 14.65 -28.18
N VAL A 39 -9.98 15.06 -26.95
CA VAL A 39 -10.86 15.95 -26.17
C VAL A 39 -10.69 17.43 -26.54
N THR A 40 -9.53 17.83 -27.08
CA THR A 40 -9.26 19.22 -27.42
C THR A 40 -8.35 19.41 -28.65
N SER A 41 -8.77 20.28 -29.56
CA SER A 41 -7.97 20.77 -30.69
C SER A 41 -7.00 21.89 -30.29
N ILE A 42 -7.11 22.41 -29.06
CA ILE A 42 -6.28 23.50 -28.54
C ILE A 42 -4.97 22.92 -28.00
N SER A 43 -3.87 23.18 -28.69
CA SER A 43 -2.53 22.64 -28.35
C SER A 43 -2.09 22.96 -26.93
N HIS A 44 -2.38 24.15 -26.41
CA HIS A 44 -2.01 24.53 -25.05
C HIS A 44 -2.78 23.72 -23.99
N LEU A 45 -4.10 23.55 -24.18
CA LEU A 45 -4.92 22.76 -23.27
C LEU A 45 -4.50 21.28 -23.30
N ARG A 46 -4.16 20.75 -24.48
CA ARG A 46 -3.63 19.40 -24.63
C ARG A 46 -2.35 19.18 -23.82
N SER A 47 -1.39 20.10 -23.94
CA SER A 47 -0.14 20.03 -23.17
C SER A 47 -0.41 20.01 -21.67
N ARG A 48 -1.31 20.87 -21.17
CA ARG A 48 -1.64 20.94 -19.75
C ARG A 48 -2.34 19.67 -19.24
N LEU A 49 -3.20 19.05 -20.07
CA LEU A 49 -3.84 17.78 -19.74
C LEU A 49 -2.85 16.62 -19.70
N GLN A 50 -1.86 16.61 -20.60
CA GLN A 50 -0.76 15.64 -20.58
C GLN A 50 0.13 15.82 -19.35
N ASP A 51 0.55 17.06 -19.06
CA ASP A 51 1.35 17.39 -17.86
C ASP A 51 0.62 16.96 -16.59
N PHE A 52 -0.67 17.29 -16.48
CA PHE A 52 -1.52 16.86 -15.37
C PHE A 52 -1.58 15.34 -15.25
N GLY A 53 -1.75 14.63 -16.37
CA GLY A 53 -1.79 13.18 -16.39
C GLY A 53 -0.50 12.54 -15.89
N HIS A 54 0.65 13.08 -16.29
CA HIS A 54 1.97 12.61 -15.85
C HIS A 54 2.23 12.89 -14.37
N GLU A 55 1.94 14.10 -13.88
CA GLU A 55 2.11 14.44 -12.46
C GLU A 55 1.20 13.60 -11.56
N TRP A 56 -0.03 13.35 -12.02
CA TRP A 56 -0.99 12.53 -11.29
C TRP A 56 -0.55 11.06 -11.23
N ASP A 57 -0.15 10.46 -12.35
CA ASP A 57 0.37 9.09 -12.38
C ASP A 57 1.57 8.93 -11.44
N TYR A 58 2.48 9.91 -11.45
CA TYR A 58 3.61 9.94 -10.52
C TYR A 58 3.15 9.99 -9.06
N GLY A 59 2.23 10.88 -8.70
CA GLY A 59 1.73 11.02 -7.32
C GLY A 59 1.06 9.74 -6.79
N ILE A 60 0.22 9.10 -7.63
CA ILE A 60 -0.41 7.81 -7.29
C ILE A 60 0.63 6.70 -7.14
N GLY A 61 1.66 6.67 -8.00
CA GLY A 61 2.78 5.74 -7.86
C GLY A 61 3.48 5.86 -6.50
N LYS A 62 3.77 7.10 -6.05
CA LYS A 62 4.38 7.33 -4.73
C LYS A 62 3.48 6.90 -3.56
N LEU A 63 2.17 7.09 -3.67
CA LEU A 63 1.21 6.62 -2.66
C LEU A 63 1.19 5.09 -2.59
N SER A 64 1.24 4.42 -3.74
CA SER A 64 1.29 2.95 -3.80
C SER A 64 2.59 2.42 -3.19
N GLU A 65 3.75 3.01 -3.51
CA GLU A 65 5.04 2.64 -2.92
C GLU A 65 5.04 2.79 -1.39
N PHE A 66 4.53 3.92 -0.89
CA PHE A 66 4.45 4.16 0.56
C PHE A 66 3.54 3.15 1.24
N SER A 67 2.38 2.87 0.67
CA SER A 67 1.41 1.90 1.20
C SER A 67 1.99 0.48 1.23
N GLY A 68 2.71 0.08 0.17
CA GLY A 68 3.44 -1.19 0.13
C GLY A 68 4.53 -1.27 1.20
N THR A 69 5.34 -0.22 1.35
CA THR A 69 6.41 -0.14 2.37
C THR A 69 5.85 -0.28 3.79
N VAL A 70 4.71 0.37 4.07
CA VAL A 70 4.02 0.25 5.36
C VAL A 70 3.52 -1.18 5.56
N GLY A 71 2.93 -1.80 4.54
CA GLY A 71 2.50 -3.19 4.58
C GLY A 71 3.65 -4.15 4.92
N GLU A 72 4.79 -4.02 4.24
CA GLU A 72 5.99 -4.82 4.50
C GLU A 72 6.49 -4.64 5.93
N ALA A 73 6.59 -3.40 6.41
CA ALA A 73 7.04 -3.13 7.79
C ALA A 73 6.14 -3.80 8.83
N LEU A 74 4.83 -3.83 8.59
CA LEU A 74 3.86 -4.46 9.48
C LEU A 74 3.94 -5.99 9.46
N VAL A 75 4.19 -6.59 8.29
CA VAL A 75 4.50 -8.03 8.15
C VAL A 75 5.77 -8.37 8.94
N HIS A 76 6.82 -7.56 8.82
CA HIS A 76 8.04 -7.76 9.59
C HIS A 76 7.81 -7.70 11.11
N ILE A 77 6.98 -6.76 11.57
CA ILE A 77 6.59 -6.66 12.99
C ILE A 77 5.86 -7.94 13.42
N ARG A 78 4.87 -8.41 12.67
CA ARG A 78 4.15 -9.67 12.95
C ARG A 78 5.11 -10.84 13.08
N ASP A 79 6.00 -11.01 12.12
CA ASP A 79 6.90 -12.16 12.06
C ASP A 79 7.84 -12.15 13.27
N ALA A 80 8.36 -10.98 13.65
CA ALA A 80 9.17 -10.82 14.85
C ALA A 80 8.40 -11.17 16.14
N PHE A 81 7.15 -10.74 16.27
CA PHE A 81 6.32 -11.08 17.44
C PHE A 81 5.99 -12.58 17.49
N THR A 82 5.66 -13.17 16.35
CA THR A 82 5.37 -14.61 16.22
C THR A 82 6.60 -15.45 16.59
N GLU A 83 7.79 -15.02 16.16
CA GLU A 83 9.05 -15.69 16.51
C GLU A 83 9.34 -15.60 18.02
N VAL A 84 9.11 -14.44 18.64
CA VAL A 84 9.28 -14.28 20.09
C VAL A 84 8.31 -15.19 20.85
N ASP A 85 7.05 -15.24 20.44
CA ASP A 85 6.02 -16.07 21.08
C ASP A 85 6.36 -17.57 20.98
N GLN A 86 6.77 -18.04 19.80
CA GLN A 86 7.23 -19.42 19.60
C GLN A 86 8.44 -19.78 20.46
N LYS A 87 9.41 -18.86 20.60
CA LYS A 87 10.57 -19.07 21.48
C LYS A 87 10.15 -19.13 22.95
N LEU A 88 9.21 -18.29 23.35
CA LEU A 88 8.69 -18.27 24.72
C LEU A 88 7.97 -19.59 25.04
N ALA A 89 7.07 -20.04 24.16
CA ALA A 89 6.36 -21.30 24.29
C ALA A 89 7.32 -22.50 24.36
N ALA A 90 8.32 -22.55 23.48
CA ALA A 90 9.33 -23.60 23.49
C ALA A 90 10.17 -23.63 24.79
N THR A 91 10.37 -22.47 25.43
CA THR A 91 11.08 -22.38 26.70
C THR A 91 10.22 -22.91 27.86
N PHE A 92 8.92 -22.65 27.83
CA PHE A 92 7.97 -23.19 28.82
C PHE A 92 7.78 -24.70 28.67
N ASP A 93 7.65 -25.23 27.46
CA ASP A 93 7.58 -26.69 27.22
C ASP A 93 8.85 -27.42 27.71
N GLN A 94 10.03 -26.78 27.57
CA GLN A 94 11.29 -27.32 28.11
C GLN A 94 11.40 -27.21 29.63
N ALA A 95 10.76 -26.21 30.24
CA ALA A 95 10.77 -26.00 31.68
C ALA A 95 9.75 -26.87 32.43
N ASP A 96 8.60 -27.14 31.80
CA ASP A 96 7.55 -28.04 32.29
C ASP A 96 7.84 -29.52 31.99
N GLY A 97 8.79 -29.81 31.09
CA GLY A 97 9.29 -31.16 30.76
C GLY A 97 10.21 -31.80 31.81
N ARG A 98 9.91 -31.63 33.11
CA ARG A 98 10.40 -32.48 34.21
C ARG A 98 9.42 -33.60 34.51
#